data_AF-V5EXF9-F1
#
_entry.id   AF-V5EXF9-F1
#
_cell.length_a   1.000
_cell.length_b   1.000
_cell.length_c   1.000
_cell.angle_alpha   90.00
_cell.angle_beta   90.00
_cell.angle_gamma   90.00
#
_symmetry.space_group_name_H-M   'P 1'
#
loop_
_entity.id
_entity.type
_entity.pdbx_description
1 polymer ?
#
loop_
_entity_poly.entity_id
_entity_poly.type
_entity_poly.pdbx_seq_one_letter_code
_entity_poly.pdbx_strand_id
1 'polypeptide(L)'
;MMVARTAAVDPRRRGSSVLWTSVLCLLALFSSIALAASPPAVYETDEYIRIQPELSAATAKLSNRTVLAYITPWNPRGAELVDEYVDKIDLVSPVWYTILISRDSLSRSTQNGADATYVLSGGPPSKTEESWLHRKQRQGIKFTPRFYLDGWQQKDYADLLSNSDNWQRLADVITGEASKMGYDGVVFESAASHLLFEPIRTLHSALQGKLLTVVLPPLRTTYSMGGRVDRTQESQNRMIVQSIPQLAAVVDFFSIMTYDMSSAAGRVSDVEGKDFPTDSPLRGAKRGSLRQPGPNSSPKWIEENIRLIEEATRAAARARIKTAQAKRAAQQAAEAEAKLESDGEVEQLRDPSNPFLYDDFGGQEELNEEAERQPTEQITLATLEEQDDLASIRGKLLMGMPMYGYRYPIFWIDKSTGQGIPVPPPTNAFEGKELAKRSDPSLDTALLPFLRGPGEAVTMDTIVSILSDNDGAIIDSRSDDAEGWFDYTETVTRESVKGREAHGVKPGDEIYWRMYIPLPSTTKQSLAALEENDETRPGVSLWELGQASSLLLHAL
;
A
#
# COMPACT_ATOMS: atom_id res chain seq x y z
N MET A 1 88.44 14.25 -18.91
CA MET A 1 89.02 15.58 -19.20
C MET A 1 88.02 16.60 -18.69
N MET A 2 88.48 17.50 -17.81
CA MET A 2 87.78 18.63 -17.19
C MET A 2 86.71 18.35 -16.11
N VAL A 3 87.11 18.70 -14.89
CA VAL A 3 86.34 18.98 -13.67
C VAL A 3 85.83 20.44 -13.74
N ALA A 4 84.85 20.76 -12.87
CA ALA A 4 84.49 22.09 -12.35
C ALA A 4 83.39 22.84 -13.13
N ARG A 5 82.43 23.55 -12.53
CA ARG A 5 82.24 23.98 -11.12
C ARG A 5 80.82 24.58 -10.98
N THR A 6 80.18 24.31 -9.83
CA THR A 6 79.40 25.22 -8.95
C THR A 6 78.53 26.35 -9.54
N ALA A 7 77.26 26.41 -9.14
CA ALA A 7 76.77 27.37 -8.14
C ALA A 7 75.26 27.20 -7.88
N ALA A 8 74.89 27.21 -6.59
CA ALA A 8 73.52 27.29 -6.10
C ALA A 8 72.96 28.73 -6.22
N VAL A 9 71.63 28.89 -6.34
CA VAL A 9 70.80 29.97 -5.77
C VAL A 9 69.30 29.63 -6.02
N ASP A 10 68.57 29.48 -4.92
CA ASP A 10 67.10 29.55 -4.73
C ASP A 10 66.67 31.05 -4.68
N PRO A 11 65.40 31.54 -4.62
CA PRO A 11 64.05 30.94 -4.75
C PRO A 11 63.04 31.78 -5.59
N ARG A 12 61.81 31.25 -5.65
CA ARG A 12 60.49 31.94 -5.75
C ARG A 12 59.83 32.11 -7.13
N ARG A 13 58.62 31.53 -7.13
CA ARG A 13 57.33 31.93 -7.74
C ARG A 13 56.92 31.28 -9.06
N ARG A 14 55.93 30.38 -8.86
CA ARG A 14 54.60 30.34 -9.48
C ARG A 14 54.56 30.10 -11.00
N GLY A 15 54.10 28.90 -11.36
CA GLY A 15 53.50 28.64 -12.66
C GLY A 15 53.22 27.16 -12.89
N SER A 16 51.93 26.80 -12.87
CA SER A 16 51.33 25.70 -13.65
C SER A 16 51.90 24.28 -13.51
N SER A 17 51.27 23.46 -12.66
CA SER A 17 51.20 22.00 -12.86
C SER A 17 49.85 21.46 -12.38
N VAL A 18 48.76 21.83 -13.06
CA VAL A 18 47.48 21.10 -13.00
C VAL A 18 46.93 21.02 -14.41
N LEU A 19 47.61 20.28 -15.26
CA LEU A 19 47.09 19.72 -16.49
C LEU A 19 47.89 18.43 -16.64
N TRP A 20 47.23 17.30 -16.94
CA TRP A 20 47.76 15.92 -17.02
C TRP A 20 47.36 14.93 -15.90
N THR A 21 46.27 15.18 -15.18
CA THR A 21 45.55 14.12 -14.41
C THR A 21 44.03 14.26 -14.51
N SER A 22 43.50 14.61 -15.69
CA SER A 22 42.04 14.77 -15.90
C SER A 22 41.49 14.13 -17.18
N VAL A 23 42.27 13.29 -17.86
CA VAL A 23 41.83 12.64 -19.13
C VAL A 23 41.76 11.11 -19.04
N LEU A 24 42.13 10.51 -17.90
CA LEU A 24 42.10 9.05 -17.71
C LEU A 24 41.16 8.56 -16.59
N CYS A 25 40.27 9.43 -16.10
CA CYS A 25 39.17 9.07 -15.17
C CYS A 25 37.76 9.37 -15.73
N LEU A 26 37.63 9.60 -17.04
CA LEU A 26 36.36 9.91 -17.71
C LEU A 26 35.88 8.82 -18.69
N LEU A 27 36.42 7.60 -18.59
CA LEU A 27 36.03 6.44 -19.41
C LEU A 27 35.71 5.18 -18.59
N ALA A 28 35.25 5.32 -17.34
CA ALA A 28 34.89 4.19 -16.48
C ALA A 28 33.61 4.41 -15.65
N LEU A 29 32.64 5.18 -16.17
CA LEU A 29 31.35 5.41 -15.51
C LEU A 29 30.24 5.67 -16.54
N PHE A 30 29.98 4.68 -17.40
CA PHE A 30 28.68 4.49 -18.06
C PHE A 30 28.57 3.03 -18.52
N SER A 31 28.67 2.10 -17.56
CA SER A 31 27.99 0.82 -17.71
C SER A 31 26.51 1.06 -17.39
N SER A 32 25.83 1.69 -18.34
CA SER A 32 24.38 1.58 -18.45
C SER A 32 24.10 0.11 -18.67
N ILE A 33 23.79 -0.63 -17.61
CA ILE A 33 23.07 -1.89 -17.75
C ILE A 33 21.70 -1.45 -18.24
N ALA A 34 21.55 -1.31 -19.55
CA ALA A 34 20.24 -1.44 -20.15
C ALA A 34 19.80 -2.85 -19.77
N LEU A 35 18.86 -2.96 -18.82
CA LEU A 35 18.04 -4.16 -18.73
C LEU A 35 17.46 -4.31 -20.13
N ALA A 36 17.99 -5.25 -20.91
CA ALA A 36 17.35 -5.64 -22.15
C ALA A 36 15.97 -6.17 -21.74
N ALA A 37 14.92 -5.40 -22.04
CA ALA A 37 13.55 -5.86 -21.86
C ALA A 37 13.45 -7.22 -22.54
N SER A 38 13.14 -8.25 -21.77
CA SER A 38 12.99 -9.59 -22.32
C SER A 38 11.88 -9.56 -23.38
N PRO A 39 12.03 -10.25 -24.52
CA PRO A 39 11.00 -10.22 -25.55
C PRO A 39 9.68 -10.75 -24.99
N PRO A 40 8.53 -10.18 -25.41
CA PRO A 40 7.23 -10.57 -24.85
C PRO A 40 7.02 -12.08 -24.97
N ALA A 41 6.59 -12.69 -23.86
CA ALA A 41 6.12 -14.07 -23.85
C ALA A 41 4.67 -14.13 -24.32
N VAL A 42 4.27 -15.29 -24.84
CA VAL A 42 2.88 -15.52 -25.22
C VAL A 42 2.47 -16.88 -24.67
N TYR A 43 1.28 -16.92 -24.07
CA TYR A 43 0.63 -18.12 -23.59
C TYR A 43 -0.57 -18.40 -24.49
N GLU A 44 -0.71 -19.65 -24.92
CA GLU A 44 -1.90 -20.12 -25.62
C GLU A 44 -3.05 -20.23 -24.62
N THR A 45 -4.25 -19.80 -25.00
CA THR A 45 -5.44 -19.78 -24.12
C THR A 45 -5.80 -21.19 -23.65
N ASP A 46 -5.73 -22.18 -24.52
CA ASP A 46 -5.98 -23.59 -24.21
C ASP A 46 -5.05 -24.12 -23.11
N GLU A 47 -3.77 -23.74 -23.15
CA GLU A 47 -2.81 -24.13 -22.13
C GLU A 47 -3.14 -23.46 -20.80
N TYR A 48 -3.43 -22.15 -20.82
CA TYR A 48 -3.83 -21.40 -19.62
C TYR A 48 -5.07 -21.99 -18.94
N ILE A 49 -6.06 -22.42 -19.72
CA ILE A 49 -7.28 -23.04 -19.20
C ILE A 49 -6.97 -24.45 -18.66
N ARG A 50 -6.18 -25.24 -19.39
CA ARG A 50 -5.87 -26.64 -19.03
C ARG A 50 -5.10 -26.77 -17.72
N ILE A 51 -4.19 -25.84 -17.41
CA ILE A 51 -3.38 -25.93 -16.17
C ILE A 51 -4.18 -25.65 -14.91
N GLN A 52 -5.33 -24.96 -14.99
CA GLN A 52 -6.10 -24.54 -13.82
C GLN A 52 -6.51 -25.74 -12.95
N PRO A 53 -7.17 -26.81 -13.47
CA PRO A 53 -7.49 -27.99 -12.67
C PRO A 53 -6.26 -28.79 -12.20
N GLU A 54 -5.12 -28.73 -12.90
CA GLU A 54 -3.91 -29.44 -12.49
C GLU A 54 -3.30 -28.84 -11.21
N LEU A 55 -3.46 -27.51 -11.03
CA LEU A 55 -2.91 -26.77 -9.91
C LEU A 55 -3.72 -26.90 -8.61
N SER A 56 -4.96 -27.38 -8.66
CA SER A 56 -5.82 -27.53 -7.47
C SER A 56 -5.39 -28.67 -6.54
N ALA A 57 -4.52 -29.58 -7.00
CA ALA A 57 -4.09 -30.73 -6.21
C ALA A 57 -3.11 -30.39 -5.07
N ALA A 58 -2.50 -29.19 -5.07
CA ALA A 58 -1.50 -28.80 -4.07
C ALA A 58 -2.04 -27.70 -3.15
N THR A 59 -2.44 -28.09 -1.94
CA THR A 59 -3.04 -27.19 -0.94
C THR A 59 -2.10 -26.82 0.19
N ALA A 60 -0.88 -27.39 0.25
CA ALA A 60 0.09 -27.03 1.28
C ALA A 60 0.62 -25.61 1.08
N LYS A 61 0.69 -24.82 2.15
CA LYS A 61 1.27 -23.48 2.15
C LYS A 61 2.76 -23.53 1.81
N LEU A 62 3.18 -22.73 0.83
CA LEU A 62 4.57 -22.71 0.38
C LEU A 62 5.42 -21.69 1.14
N SER A 63 4.78 -20.69 1.75
CA SER A 63 5.45 -19.62 2.50
C SER A 63 5.11 -19.64 3.99
N ASN A 64 6.00 -19.10 4.82
CA ASN A 64 5.73 -18.87 6.25
C ASN A 64 5.06 -17.50 6.52
N ARG A 65 4.59 -16.84 5.46
CA ARG A 65 4.03 -15.48 5.50
C ARG A 65 2.58 -15.51 5.96
N THR A 66 2.14 -14.46 6.63
CA THR A 66 0.72 -14.32 7.01
C THR A 66 -0.15 -14.12 5.77
N VAL A 67 -1.23 -14.87 5.65
CA VAL A 67 -2.24 -14.80 4.58
C VAL A 67 -3.59 -14.44 5.20
N LEU A 68 -4.09 -13.25 4.87
CA LEU A 68 -5.43 -12.79 5.20
C LEU A 68 -6.35 -12.92 3.99
N ALA A 69 -7.40 -13.73 4.08
CA ALA A 69 -8.36 -13.91 2.99
C ALA A 69 -9.67 -13.17 3.28
N TYR A 70 -10.04 -12.21 2.43
CA TYR A 70 -11.37 -11.60 2.49
C TYR A 70 -12.40 -12.50 1.81
N ILE A 71 -13.59 -12.62 2.41
CA ILE A 71 -14.74 -13.29 1.80
C ILE A 71 -15.95 -12.36 1.82
N THR A 72 -16.70 -12.34 0.72
CA THR A 72 -17.82 -11.41 0.55
C THR A 72 -19.18 -12.10 0.48
N PRO A 73 -20.28 -11.48 0.94
CA PRO A 73 -21.62 -12.07 0.88
C PRO A 73 -22.13 -12.37 -0.53
N TRP A 74 -21.73 -11.57 -1.51
CA TRP A 74 -22.20 -11.69 -2.89
C TRP A 74 -21.52 -12.83 -3.64
N ASN A 75 -20.41 -13.37 -3.10
CA ASN A 75 -19.67 -14.46 -3.69
C ASN A 75 -19.55 -15.66 -2.72
N PRO A 76 -20.53 -16.58 -2.71
CA PRO A 76 -20.55 -17.70 -1.76
C PRO A 76 -19.34 -18.64 -1.93
N ARG A 77 -18.73 -18.65 -3.11
CA ARG A 77 -17.51 -19.42 -3.40
C ARG A 77 -16.34 -19.07 -2.48
N GLY A 78 -16.34 -17.87 -1.88
CA GLY A 78 -15.33 -17.50 -0.88
C GLY A 78 -15.28 -18.46 0.30
N ALA A 79 -16.43 -18.91 0.81
CA ALA A 79 -16.48 -19.88 1.91
C ALA A 79 -16.03 -21.28 1.46
N GLU A 80 -16.35 -21.68 0.23
CA GLU A 80 -15.91 -22.95 -0.37
C GLU A 80 -14.38 -22.99 -0.52
N LEU A 81 -13.79 -21.89 -0.97
CA LEU A 81 -12.33 -21.80 -1.12
C LEU A 81 -11.60 -21.71 0.22
N VAL A 82 -12.22 -21.18 1.27
CA VAL A 82 -11.68 -21.32 2.63
C VAL A 82 -11.61 -22.81 3.03
N ASP A 83 -12.62 -23.61 2.67
CA ASP A 83 -12.65 -25.03 2.99
C ASP A 83 -11.58 -25.81 2.22
N GLU A 84 -11.37 -25.48 0.94
CA GLU A 84 -10.40 -26.15 0.05
C GLU A 84 -8.95 -25.76 0.38
N TYR A 85 -8.69 -24.48 0.67
CA TYR A 85 -7.34 -23.93 0.87
C TYR A 85 -7.06 -23.54 2.32
N VAL A 86 -7.74 -24.16 3.29
CA VAL A 86 -7.60 -23.85 4.72
C VAL A 86 -6.14 -23.87 5.19
N ASP A 87 -5.33 -24.81 4.70
CA ASP A 87 -3.93 -24.97 5.10
C ASP A 87 -3.03 -23.81 4.63
N LYS A 88 -3.50 -23.00 3.67
CA LYS A 88 -2.77 -21.82 3.16
C LYS A 88 -3.18 -20.51 3.85
N ILE A 89 -4.31 -20.49 4.54
CA ILE A 89 -4.95 -19.26 5.04
C ILE A 89 -4.80 -19.17 6.56
N ASP A 90 -4.20 -18.08 7.05
CA ASP A 90 -4.04 -17.90 8.51
C ASP A 90 -5.22 -17.16 9.14
N LEU A 91 -5.81 -16.22 8.39
CA LEU A 91 -6.88 -15.34 8.85
C LEU A 91 -7.96 -15.23 7.76
N VAL A 92 -9.23 -15.36 8.16
CA VAL A 92 -10.37 -15.13 7.28
C VAL A 92 -11.12 -13.87 7.73
N SER A 93 -11.33 -12.93 6.81
CA SER A 93 -12.07 -11.70 7.08
C SER A 93 -13.39 -11.65 6.31
N PRO A 94 -14.51 -12.02 6.96
CA PRO A 94 -15.83 -11.82 6.38
C PRO A 94 -16.19 -10.34 6.24
N VAL A 95 -16.60 -9.94 5.03
CA VAL A 95 -16.99 -8.56 4.69
C VAL A 95 -18.49 -8.37 4.91
N TRP A 96 -18.92 -8.47 6.17
CA TRP A 96 -20.34 -8.56 6.53
C TRP A 96 -20.88 -7.35 7.26
N TYR A 97 -20.00 -6.50 7.82
CA TYR A 97 -20.39 -5.46 8.76
C TYR A 97 -20.06 -4.06 8.25
N THR A 98 -21.02 -3.16 8.41
CA THR A 98 -20.82 -1.72 8.23
C THR A 98 -21.29 -0.96 9.47
N ILE A 99 -20.62 0.15 9.76
CA ILE A 99 -20.96 1.02 10.87
C ILE A 99 -21.50 2.32 10.28
N LEU A 100 -22.76 2.59 10.57
CA LEU A 100 -23.48 3.77 10.10
C LEU A 100 -23.63 4.77 11.25
N ILE A 101 -23.85 6.02 10.89
CA ILE A 101 -24.21 7.07 11.85
C ILE A 101 -25.71 7.27 11.80
N SER A 102 -26.37 7.12 12.94
CA SER A 102 -27.78 7.48 13.08
C SER A 102 -27.91 9.00 13.02
N ARG A 103 -28.55 9.51 11.96
CA ARG A 103 -28.78 10.96 11.79
C ARG A 103 -29.99 11.47 12.60
N ASP A 104 -30.85 10.56 13.06
CA ASP A 104 -32.04 10.90 13.86
C ASP A 104 -31.70 11.30 15.30
N SER A 105 -30.52 10.93 15.80
CA SER A 105 -30.01 11.37 17.11
C SER A 105 -29.38 12.77 17.04
N LEU A 106 -28.86 13.17 15.86
CA LEU A 106 -28.25 14.49 15.66
C LEU A 106 -29.29 15.64 15.64
N SER A 107 -30.55 15.35 15.32
CA SER A 107 -31.63 16.34 15.22
C SER A 107 -32.30 16.71 16.55
N ARG A 108 -32.10 15.94 17.63
CA ARG A 108 -32.85 16.09 18.90
C ARG A 108 -32.07 16.76 20.04
N SER A 109 -30.81 17.10 19.86
CA SER A 109 -29.97 17.70 20.91
C SER A 109 -29.42 19.07 20.51
N THR A 110 -30.29 20.07 20.45
CA THR A 110 -29.88 21.46 20.56
C THR A 110 -29.71 21.78 22.04
N GLN A 111 -28.49 21.62 22.61
CA GLN A 111 -27.90 22.52 23.63
C GLN A 111 -26.63 22.00 24.34
N ASN A 112 -26.25 20.73 24.21
CA ASN A 112 -24.93 20.21 24.62
C ASN A 112 -24.48 19.20 23.55
N GLY A 113 -23.21 19.22 23.15
CA GLY A 113 -22.66 18.49 21.99
C GLY A 113 -23.32 17.13 21.73
N ALA A 114 -23.90 16.97 20.54
CA ALA A 114 -24.72 15.80 20.22
C ALA A 114 -23.90 14.51 20.27
N ASP A 115 -24.35 13.55 21.07
CA ASP A 115 -23.79 12.22 21.15
C ASP A 115 -24.05 11.45 19.86
N ALA A 116 -22.97 11.16 19.10
CA ALA A 116 -23.09 10.35 17.90
C ALA A 116 -23.55 8.93 18.28
N THR A 117 -24.59 8.44 17.62
CA THR A 117 -25.06 7.07 17.79
C THR A 117 -24.58 6.25 16.59
N TYR A 118 -23.71 5.28 16.86
CA TYR A 118 -23.21 4.34 15.86
C TYR A 118 -24.13 3.13 15.78
N VAL A 119 -24.50 2.74 14.57
CA VAL A 119 -25.38 1.61 14.28
C VAL A 119 -24.60 0.59 13.47
N LEU A 120 -24.47 -0.62 14.03
CA LEU A 120 -23.95 -1.76 13.29
C LEU A 120 -25.02 -2.27 12.32
N SER A 121 -24.65 -2.44 11.06
CA SER A 121 -25.48 -3.01 10.01
C SER A 121 -24.80 -4.23 9.39
N GLY A 122 -25.61 -5.16 8.89
CA GLY A 122 -25.15 -6.41 8.30
C GLY A 122 -25.05 -7.57 9.31
N GLY A 123 -24.09 -8.45 9.08
CA GLY A 123 -23.95 -9.74 9.77
C GLY A 123 -23.88 -10.92 8.81
N PRO A 124 -23.78 -12.16 9.32
CA PRO A 124 -23.78 -13.35 8.48
C PRO A 124 -24.96 -13.34 7.50
N PRO A 125 -24.73 -13.56 6.19
CA PRO A 125 -25.76 -13.37 5.18
C PRO A 125 -26.93 -14.36 5.32
N SER A 126 -26.69 -15.55 5.88
CA SER A 126 -27.74 -16.47 6.31
C SER A 126 -27.33 -17.32 7.52
N LYS A 127 -28.28 -18.10 8.04
CA LYS A 127 -28.04 -19.08 9.10
C LYS A 127 -27.08 -20.20 8.68
N THR A 128 -26.96 -20.46 7.39
CA THR A 128 -26.01 -21.43 6.85
C THR A 128 -24.57 -20.94 7.02
N GLU A 129 -24.28 -19.68 6.66
CA GLU A 129 -22.95 -19.09 6.81
C GLU A 129 -22.60 -18.86 8.28
N GLU A 130 -23.56 -18.45 9.11
CA GLU A 130 -23.37 -18.36 10.57
C GLU A 130 -22.97 -19.73 11.16
N SER A 131 -23.67 -20.79 10.76
CA SER A 131 -23.36 -22.15 11.19
C SER A 131 -22.01 -22.64 10.65
N TRP A 132 -21.67 -22.28 9.41
CA TRP A 132 -20.36 -22.59 8.80
C TRP A 132 -19.24 -21.92 9.59
N LEU A 133 -19.36 -20.64 9.90
CA LEU A 133 -18.40 -19.88 10.68
C LEU A 133 -18.12 -20.55 12.03
N HIS A 134 -19.15 -20.90 12.79
CA HIS A 134 -18.97 -21.58 14.07
C HIS A 134 -18.39 -22.99 13.96
N ARG A 135 -18.67 -23.72 12.87
CA ARG A 135 -17.99 -25.00 12.59
C ARG A 135 -16.50 -24.79 12.35
N LYS A 136 -16.13 -23.77 11.59
CA LYS A 136 -14.73 -23.46 11.23
C LYS A 136 -13.92 -22.89 12.39
N GLN A 137 -14.52 -22.05 13.24
CA GLN A 137 -13.89 -21.61 14.48
C GLN A 137 -13.51 -22.80 15.38
N ARG A 138 -14.39 -23.81 15.50
CA ARG A 138 -14.08 -25.05 16.26
C ARG A 138 -12.98 -25.91 15.63
N GLN A 139 -12.71 -25.72 14.34
CA GLN A 139 -11.59 -26.35 13.63
C GLN A 139 -10.29 -25.53 13.74
N GLY A 140 -10.31 -24.39 14.45
CA GLY A 140 -9.14 -23.56 14.70
C GLY A 140 -8.89 -22.47 13.64
N ILE A 141 -9.81 -22.27 12.69
CA ILE A 141 -9.72 -21.16 11.73
C ILE A 141 -10.01 -19.85 12.46
N LYS A 142 -9.14 -18.86 12.27
CA LYS A 142 -9.27 -17.54 12.89
C LYS A 142 -10.12 -16.61 12.01
N PHE A 143 -11.14 -16.01 12.62
CA PHE A 143 -12.01 -15.05 11.94
C PHE A 143 -11.82 -13.63 12.46
N THR A 144 -11.49 -12.71 11.55
CA THR A 144 -11.27 -11.28 11.81
C THR A 144 -12.15 -10.43 10.87
N PRO A 145 -13.47 -10.37 11.08
CA PRO A 145 -14.37 -9.72 10.13
C PRO A 145 -14.11 -8.23 9.97
N ARG A 146 -14.45 -7.75 8.78
CA ARG A 146 -14.28 -6.36 8.38
C ARG A 146 -15.43 -5.52 8.87
N PHE A 147 -15.11 -4.46 9.62
CA PHE A 147 -16.02 -3.40 10.03
C PHE A 147 -15.67 -2.12 9.26
N TYR A 148 -16.56 -1.70 8.37
CA TYR A 148 -16.35 -0.55 7.50
C TYR A 148 -17.18 0.66 7.96
N LEU A 149 -16.54 1.83 8.10
CA LEU A 149 -17.22 3.10 8.31
C LEU A 149 -17.87 3.60 7.01
N ASP A 150 -19.07 3.10 6.72
CA ASP A 150 -19.75 3.30 5.44
C ASP A 150 -20.57 4.60 5.38
N GLY A 151 -20.41 5.37 4.30
CA GLY A 151 -21.14 6.62 4.08
C GLY A 151 -20.76 7.79 5.00
N TRP A 152 -19.70 7.66 5.80
CA TRP A 152 -19.21 8.70 6.70
C TRP A 152 -18.69 9.92 5.92
N GLN A 153 -19.08 11.11 6.37
CA GLN A 153 -18.70 12.40 5.81
C GLN A 153 -17.56 13.04 6.61
N GLN A 154 -16.93 14.09 6.06
CA GLN A 154 -15.86 14.81 6.75
C GLN A 154 -16.27 15.31 8.15
N LYS A 155 -17.51 15.80 8.30
CA LYS A 155 -18.05 16.22 9.59
C LYS A 155 -18.11 15.07 10.60
N ASP A 156 -18.49 13.88 10.14
CA ASP A 156 -18.60 12.70 11.00
C ASP A 156 -17.23 12.30 11.58
N TYR A 157 -16.17 12.38 10.77
CA TYR A 157 -14.80 12.17 11.24
C TYR A 157 -14.34 13.26 12.22
N ALA A 158 -14.71 14.52 11.98
CA ALA A 158 -14.39 15.62 12.89
C ALA A 158 -15.12 15.47 14.25
N ASP A 159 -16.38 15.04 14.21
CA ASP A 159 -17.19 14.80 15.41
C ASP A 159 -16.68 13.55 16.18
N LEU A 160 -16.18 12.52 15.49
CA LEU A 160 -15.49 11.40 16.12
C LEU A 160 -14.20 11.87 16.80
N LEU A 161 -13.33 12.59 16.09
CA LEU A 161 -12.01 13.01 16.62
C LEU A 161 -12.08 14.08 17.72
N SER A 162 -13.18 14.83 17.82
CA SER A 162 -13.34 15.89 18.82
C SER A 162 -13.90 15.42 20.16
N ASN A 163 -14.37 14.18 20.27
CA ASN A 163 -14.97 13.65 21.49
C ASN A 163 -14.49 12.22 21.80
N SER A 164 -13.80 12.03 22.93
CA SER A 164 -13.31 10.71 23.36
C SER A 164 -14.43 9.72 23.67
N ASP A 165 -15.61 10.18 24.09
CA ASP A 165 -16.76 9.30 24.35
C ASP A 165 -17.25 8.63 23.07
N ASN A 166 -17.10 9.32 21.93
CA ASN A 166 -17.41 8.75 20.62
C ASN A 166 -16.43 7.62 20.26
N TRP A 167 -15.16 7.68 20.69
CA TRP A 167 -14.21 6.58 20.48
C TRP A 167 -14.65 5.34 21.23
N GLN A 168 -15.06 5.50 22.50
CA GLN A 168 -15.52 4.38 23.32
C GLN A 168 -16.80 3.76 22.75
N ARG A 169 -17.78 4.57 22.34
CA ARG A 169 -19.02 4.06 21.73
C ARG A 169 -18.75 3.28 20.44
N LEU A 170 -17.85 3.79 19.59
CA LEU A 170 -17.46 3.08 18.37
C LEU A 170 -16.80 1.74 18.72
N ALA A 171 -15.90 1.74 19.70
CA ALA A 171 -15.25 0.52 20.18
C ALA A 171 -16.28 -0.48 20.73
N ASP A 172 -17.22 -0.05 21.59
CA ASP A 172 -18.25 -0.90 22.20
C ASP A 172 -19.14 -1.57 21.16
N VAL A 173 -19.51 -0.87 20.09
CA VAL A 173 -20.32 -1.44 19.00
C VAL A 173 -19.56 -2.57 18.30
N ILE A 174 -18.28 -2.37 18.01
CA ILE A 174 -17.43 -3.36 17.32
C ILE A 174 -17.14 -4.55 18.23
N THR A 175 -16.66 -4.28 19.45
CA THR A 175 -16.24 -5.33 20.40
C THR A 175 -17.43 -6.11 20.95
N GLY A 176 -18.60 -5.49 21.06
CA GLY A 176 -19.85 -6.16 21.41
C GLY A 176 -20.20 -7.26 20.42
N GLU A 177 -20.15 -6.98 19.11
CA GLU A 177 -20.40 -8.00 18.09
C GLU A 177 -19.25 -9.02 18.01
N ALA A 178 -17.99 -8.57 18.10
CA ALA A 178 -16.84 -9.48 18.11
C ALA A 178 -16.81 -10.45 19.29
N SER A 179 -17.35 -10.05 20.43
CA SER A 179 -17.51 -10.90 21.60
C SER A 179 -18.69 -11.86 21.44
N LYS A 180 -19.83 -11.34 20.97
CA LYS A 180 -21.06 -12.12 20.72
C LYS A 180 -20.82 -13.27 19.74
N MET A 181 -20.09 -13.02 18.65
CA MET A 181 -19.83 -14.01 17.60
C MET A 181 -18.55 -14.84 17.83
N GLY A 182 -17.81 -14.55 18.90
CA GLY A 182 -16.57 -15.25 19.21
C GLY A 182 -15.45 -15.03 18.20
N TYR A 183 -15.37 -13.87 17.56
CA TYR A 183 -14.32 -13.55 16.59
C TYR A 183 -12.94 -13.44 17.25
N ASP A 184 -11.88 -13.83 16.53
CA ASP A 184 -10.49 -13.80 17.00
C ASP A 184 -9.87 -12.39 16.91
N GLY A 185 -10.56 -11.48 16.25
CA GLY A 185 -10.14 -10.11 16.02
C GLY A 185 -11.06 -9.37 15.08
N VAL A 186 -10.59 -8.24 14.58
CA VAL A 186 -11.33 -7.38 13.65
C VAL A 186 -10.40 -6.81 12.59
N VAL A 187 -10.94 -6.61 11.40
CA VAL A 187 -10.37 -5.73 10.39
C VAL A 187 -11.14 -4.42 10.43
N PHE A 188 -10.46 -3.32 10.73
CA PHE A 188 -11.06 -1.99 10.74
C PHE A 188 -10.76 -1.25 9.43
N GLU A 189 -11.80 -0.76 8.78
CA GLU A 189 -11.67 0.00 7.53
C GLU A 189 -12.46 1.31 7.58
N SER A 190 -11.85 2.36 7.04
CA SER A 190 -12.41 3.69 6.89
C SER A 190 -11.76 4.37 5.69
N ALA A 191 -12.46 5.35 5.10
CA ALA A 191 -11.87 6.23 4.08
C ALA A 191 -10.64 7.03 4.60
N ALA A 192 -10.50 7.14 5.93
CA ALA A 192 -9.46 7.92 6.59
C ALA A 192 -8.76 7.16 7.72
N SER A 193 -8.63 5.82 7.66
CA SER A 193 -8.00 5.00 8.73
C SER A 193 -6.66 5.56 9.24
N HIS A 194 -5.84 6.08 8.33
CA HIS A 194 -4.53 6.69 8.63
C HIS A 194 -4.59 7.92 9.56
N LEU A 195 -5.77 8.53 9.75
CA LEU A 195 -5.98 9.68 10.63
C LEU A 195 -6.61 9.32 11.98
N LEU A 196 -6.99 8.06 12.19
CA LEU A 196 -7.83 7.64 13.31
C LEU A 196 -7.04 6.96 14.43
N PHE A 197 -5.82 7.42 14.72
CA PHE A 197 -4.96 6.80 15.74
C PHE A 197 -5.64 6.65 17.11
N GLU A 198 -6.21 7.73 17.67
CA GLU A 198 -6.86 7.68 18.99
C GLU A 198 -8.11 6.78 19.04
N PRO A 199 -9.05 6.86 18.07
CA PRO A 199 -10.12 5.87 17.95
C PRO A 199 -9.63 4.43 17.84
N ILE A 200 -8.60 4.17 17.02
CA ILE A 200 -8.04 2.83 16.81
C ILE A 200 -7.34 2.33 18.07
N ARG A 201 -6.63 3.19 18.81
CA ARG A 201 -6.02 2.85 20.11
C ARG A 201 -7.07 2.49 21.16
N THR A 202 -8.19 3.22 21.18
CA THR A 202 -9.33 2.90 22.04
C THR A 202 -9.93 1.54 21.69
N LEU A 203 -10.12 1.26 20.40
CA LEU A 203 -10.58 -0.04 19.90
C LEU A 203 -9.61 -1.17 20.26
N HIS A 204 -8.30 -0.98 20.06
CA HIS A 204 -7.27 -1.94 20.45
C HIS A 204 -7.39 -2.32 21.94
N SER A 205 -7.54 -1.30 22.79
CA SER A 205 -7.66 -1.50 24.24
C SER A 205 -8.94 -2.27 24.60
N ALA A 206 -10.05 -1.96 23.92
CA ALA A 206 -11.34 -2.63 24.11
C ALA A 206 -11.37 -4.08 23.58
N LEU A 207 -10.50 -4.43 22.62
CA LEU A 207 -10.41 -5.79 22.06
C LEU A 207 -9.76 -6.81 23.00
N GLN A 208 -9.13 -6.37 24.10
CA GLN A 208 -8.58 -7.23 25.16
C GLN A 208 -7.66 -8.35 24.65
N GLY A 209 -6.75 -8.03 23.73
CA GLY A 209 -5.77 -8.97 23.18
C GLY A 209 -6.23 -9.77 21.97
N LYS A 210 -7.43 -9.50 21.43
CA LYS A 210 -7.83 -9.98 20.09
C LYS A 210 -7.08 -9.23 18.99
N LEU A 211 -6.98 -9.86 17.81
CA LEU A 211 -6.26 -9.29 16.66
C LEU A 211 -6.92 -8.01 16.15
N LEU A 212 -6.12 -7.01 15.79
CA LEU A 212 -6.56 -5.79 15.13
C LEU A 212 -5.77 -5.57 13.85
N THR A 213 -6.45 -5.66 12.71
CA THR A 213 -5.92 -5.29 11.40
C THR A 213 -6.52 -3.96 10.97
N VAL A 214 -5.73 -3.05 10.41
CA VAL A 214 -6.23 -1.80 9.83
C VAL A 214 -6.01 -1.79 8.33
N VAL A 215 -7.06 -1.46 7.58
CA VAL A 215 -6.98 -1.30 6.13
C VAL A 215 -6.42 0.08 5.80
N LEU A 216 -5.41 0.11 4.94
CA LEU A 216 -4.79 1.34 4.43
C LEU A 216 -4.85 1.38 2.89
N PRO A 217 -5.07 2.55 2.29
CA PRO A 217 -4.89 2.73 0.85
C PRO A 217 -3.41 2.54 0.47
N PRO A 218 -3.14 2.16 -0.79
CA PRO A 218 -1.77 2.02 -1.27
C PRO A 218 -1.14 3.40 -1.51
N LEU A 219 0.18 3.43 -1.53
CA LEU A 219 0.96 4.60 -1.91
C LEU A 219 1.02 4.71 -3.44
N ARG A 220 0.68 5.89 -3.95
CA ARG A 220 0.71 6.17 -5.39
C ARG A 220 2.11 6.59 -5.83
N THR A 221 2.67 5.92 -6.82
CA THR A 221 4.02 6.18 -7.32
C THR A 221 3.98 6.60 -8.78
N THR A 222 5.11 7.07 -9.31
CA THR A 222 5.22 7.37 -10.75
C THR A 222 4.92 6.12 -11.58
N TYR A 223 5.37 4.96 -11.11
CA TYR A 223 5.07 3.68 -11.71
C TYR A 223 3.56 3.42 -11.71
N SER A 224 2.90 3.41 -10.55
CA SER A 224 1.47 3.07 -10.45
C SER A 224 0.57 4.00 -11.26
N MET A 225 0.92 5.29 -11.31
CA MET A 225 0.12 6.29 -12.01
C MET A 225 0.33 6.28 -13.53
N GLY A 226 1.43 5.68 -14.02
CA GLY A 226 1.85 5.84 -15.42
C GLY A 226 2.18 7.29 -15.75
N GLY A 227 2.73 8.04 -14.78
CA GLY A 227 2.92 9.48 -14.91
C GLY A 227 3.31 10.15 -13.60
N ARG A 228 3.40 11.48 -13.62
CA ARG A 228 3.78 12.24 -12.42
C ARG A 228 2.69 12.12 -11.35
N VAL A 229 3.14 11.88 -10.11
CA VAL A 229 2.29 11.99 -8.92
C VAL A 229 2.00 13.47 -8.68
N ASP A 230 0.73 13.83 -8.52
CA ASP A 230 0.35 15.21 -8.25
C ASP A 230 0.54 15.59 -6.77
N ARG A 231 0.44 16.90 -6.46
CA ARG A 231 0.65 17.40 -5.09
C ARG A 231 -0.34 16.83 -4.08
N THR A 232 -1.57 16.52 -4.51
CA THR A 232 -2.60 15.96 -3.65
C THR A 232 -2.26 14.52 -3.29
N GLN A 233 -1.87 13.72 -4.29
CA GLN A 233 -1.42 12.35 -4.13
C GLN A 233 -0.14 12.25 -3.29
N GLU A 234 0.84 13.15 -3.52
CA GLU A 234 2.03 13.25 -2.65
C GLU A 234 1.65 13.56 -1.20
N SER A 235 0.69 14.47 -0.99
CA SER A 235 0.22 14.80 0.36
C SER A 235 -0.47 13.61 1.03
N GLN A 236 -1.30 12.88 0.29
CA GLN A 236 -1.97 11.67 0.77
C GLN A 236 -0.93 10.60 1.15
N ASN A 237 0.03 10.32 0.27
CA ASN A 237 1.12 9.39 0.57
C ASN A 237 1.86 9.77 1.85
N ARG A 238 2.23 11.06 2.01
CA ARG A 238 2.90 11.54 3.24
C ARG A 238 2.05 11.28 4.48
N MET A 239 0.76 11.59 4.45
CA MET A 239 -0.14 11.38 5.58
C MET A 239 -0.26 9.89 5.94
N ILE A 240 -0.36 9.02 4.94
CA ILE A 240 -0.42 7.57 5.13
C ILE A 240 0.87 7.06 5.79
N VAL A 241 2.04 7.32 5.20
CA VAL A 241 3.30 6.78 5.72
C VAL A 241 3.68 7.35 7.08
N GLN A 242 3.33 8.61 7.37
CA GLN A 242 3.55 9.21 8.69
C GLN A 242 2.67 8.58 9.78
N SER A 243 1.52 8.02 9.42
CA SER A 243 0.61 7.37 10.36
C SER A 243 1.07 5.96 10.77
N ILE A 244 1.84 5.27 9.93
CA ILE A 244 2.19 3.85 10.16
C ILE A 244 2.98 3.65 11.46
N PRO A 245 4.05 4.43 11.77
CA PRO A 245 4.83 4.21 12.98
C PRO A 245 4.09 4.41 14.31
N GLN A 246 3.00 5.19 14.32
CA GLN A 246 2.15 5.32 15.50
C GLN A 246 1.11 4.18 15.54
N LEU A 247 0.46 3.88 14.42
CA LEU A 247 -0.53 2.81 14.35
C LEU A 247 0.09 1.44 14.62
N ALA A 248 1.35 1.23 14.22
CA ALA A 248 2.09 -0.01 14.42
C ALA A 248 2.26 -0.36 15.91
N ALA A 249 2.11 0.60 16.82
CA ALA A 249 2.13 0.34 18.26
C ALA A 249 0.84 -0.31 18.79
N VAL A 250 -0.27 -0.23 18.06
CA VAL A 250 -1.61 -0.64 18.52
C VAL A 250 -2.32 -1.61 17.57
N VAL A 251 -1.72 -1.93 16.42
CA VAL A 251 -2.29 -2.90 15.47
C VAL A 251 -1.36 -4.10 15.30
N ASP A 252 -1.95 -5.25 15.00
CA ASP A 252 -1.22 -6.47 14.65
C ASP A 252 -0.83 -6.46 13.17
N PHE A 253 -1.72 -6.00 12.30
CA PHE A 253 -1.51 -6.01 10.86
C PHE A 253 -2.03 -4.73 10.17
N PHE A 254 -1.43 -4.43 9.02
CA PHE A 254 -1.90 -3.45 8.05
C PHE A 254 -2.30 -4.18 6.77
N SER A 255 -3.56 -4.12 6.38
CA SER A 255 -4.01 -4.61 5.07
C SER A 255 -3.86 -3.47 4.06
N ILE A 256 -2.80 -3.50 3.26
CA ILE A 256 -2.49 -2.42 2.30
C ILE A 256 -3.11 -2.79 0.96
N MET A 257 -4.01 -1.96 0.44
CA MET A 257 -4.76 -2.25 -0.78
C MET A 257 -3.92 -2.04 -2.06
N THR A 258 -2.83 -2.81 -2.24
CA THR A 258 -1.96 -2.79 -3.43
C THR A 258 -2.57 -3.51 -4.64
N TYR A 259 -3.83 -3.21 -4.91
CA TYR A 259 -4.59 -3.57 -6.09
C TYR A 259 -5.35 -2.33 -6.58
N ASP A 260 -6.10 -2.44 -7.66
CA ASP A 260 -6.70 -1.30 -8.36
C ASP A 260 -5.64 -0.23 -8.70
N MET A 261 -4.47 -0.69 -9.15
CA MET A 261 -3.39 0.16 -9.61
C MET A 261 -3.88 1.03 -10.77
N SER A 262 -4.38 0.37 -11.82
CA SER A 262 -5.01 1.02 -12.98
C SER A 262 -6.49 1.31 -12.73
N SER A 263 -7.20 0.42 -12.02
CA SER A 263 -8.65 0.50 -11.73
C SER A 263 -9.51 0.63 -13.00
N ALA A 264 -10.81 0.91 -12.85
CA ALA A 264 -11.70 1.22 -13.98
C ALA A 264 -11.24 2.45 -14.81
N ALA A 265 -10.43 3.35 -14.25
CA ALA A 265 -9.95 4.54 -14.95
C ALA A 265 -8.80 4.27 -15.94
N GLY A 266 -8.14 3.11 -15.85
CA GLY A 266 -6.89 2.82 -16.55
C GLY A 266 -5.72 3.69 -16.09
N ARG A 267 -4.62 3.64 -16.83
CA ARG A 267 -3.39 4.40 -16.55
C ARG A 267 -3.35 5.67 -17.39
N VAL A 268 -2.68 6.68 -16.85
CA VAL A 268 -2.35 7.87 -17.64
C VAL A 268 -1.44 7.45 -18.79
N SER A 269 -1.75 7.91 -19.99
CA SER A 269 -0.87 7.73 -21.15
C SER A 269 0.36 8.63 -21.04
N ASP A 270 1.54 8.10 -21.35
CA ASP A 270 2.75 8.90 -21.55
C ASP A 270 2.69 9.76 -22.82
N VAL A 271 1.82 9.39 -23.76
CA VAL A 271 1.54 10.15 -24.99
C VAL A 271 0.48 11.23 -24.72
N GLU A 272 0.76 12.45 -25.16
CA GLU A 272 -0.09 13.64 -25.04
C GLU A 272 -0.57 14.12 -26.42
N GLY A 273 -1.55 15.04 -26.46
CA GLY A 273 -2.12 15.52 -27.72
C GLY A 273 -1.07 16.10 -28.70
N LYS A 274 -0.05 16.78 -28.18
CA LYS A 274 1.04 17.36 -28.99
C LYS A 274 1.89 16.33 -29.75
N ASP A 275 1.85 15.07 -29.33
CA ASP A 275 2.62 13.98 -29.92
C ASP A 275 1.95 13.40 -31.19
N PHE A 276 0.70 13.80 -31.47
CA PHE A 276 -0.01 13.45 -32.70
C PHE A 276 0.09 14.55 -33.77
N PRO A 277 -0.08 14.24 -35.06
CA PRO A 277 -0.16 15.23 -36.14
C PRO A 277 -1.19 16.34 -35.89
N THR A 278 -1.01 17.50 -36.53
CA THR A 278 -1.86 18.69 -36.31
C THR A 278 -3.33 18.50 -36.68
N ASP A 279 -3.61 17.60 -37.60
CA ASP A 279 -4.93 17.21 -38.10
C ASP A 279 -5.56 16.05 -37.32
N SER A 280 -4.85 15.49 -36.33
CA SER A 280 -5.39 14.44 -35.47
C SER A 280 -6.54 14.96 -34.60
N PRO A 281 -7.63 14.19 -34.45
CA PRO A 281 -8.68 14.49 -33.46
C PRO A 281 -8.14 14.52 -32.02
N LEU A 282 -7.01 13.87 -31.74
CA LEU A 282 -6.38 13.85 -30.42
C LEU A 282 -5.38 14.98 -30.20
N ARG A 283 -5.08 15.82 -31.21
CA ARG A 283 -4.10 16.91 -31.10
C ARG A 283 -4.40 17.87 -29.94
N GLY A 284 -5.68 18.10 -29.67
CA GLY A 284 -6.16 18.97 -28.60
C GLY A 284 -6.27 18.30 -27.22
N ALA A 285 -5.93 17.02 -27.09
CA ALA A 285 -6.01 16.30 -25.82
C ALA A 285 -5.06 16.93 -24.78
N LYS A 286 -5.61 17.24 -23.61
CA LYS A 286 -4.83 17.80 -22.51
C LYS A 286 -3.84 16.77 -22.00
N ARG A 287 -2.70 17.24 -21.51
CA ARG A 287 -1.74 16.39 -20.81
C ARG A 287 -2.45 15.61 -19.71
N GLY A 288 -2.27 14.29 -19.72
CA GLY A 288 -2.89 13.41 -18.74
C GLY A 288 -4.40 13.24 -18.87
N SER A 289 -5.03 13.57 -20.01
CA SER A 289 -6.44 13.21 -20.29
C SER A 289 -6.58 11.87 -21.02
N LEU A 290 -5.55 11.47 -21.78
CA LEU A 290 -5.56 10.18 -22.47
C LEU A 290 -5.28 9.05 -21.45
N ARG A 291 -6.02 7.95 -21.60
CA ARG A 291 -5.97 6.80 -20.69
C ARG A 291 -5.74 5.54 -21.50
N GLN A 292 -4.88 4.67 -20.98
CA GLN A 292 -4.60 3.36 -21.56
C GLN A 292 -5.03 2.26 -20.57
N PRO A 293 -5.38 1.08 -21.06
CA PRO A 293 -5.61 -0.07 -20.19
C PRO A 293 -4.31 -0.42 -19.46
N GLY A 294 -4.43 -1.03 -18.28
CA GLY A 294 -3.27 -1.39 -17.47
C GLY A 294 -3.57 -2.50 -16.48
N PRO A 295 -2.54 -3.04 -15.83
CA PRO A 295 -2.68 -4.17 -14.92
C PRO A 295 -3.35 -3.78 -13.60
N ASN A 296 -3.91 -4.77 -12.91
CA ASN A 296 -4.61 -4.58 -11.65
C ASN A 296 -3.62 -4.35 -10.49
N SER A 297 -2.53 -5.11 -10.47
CA SER A 297 -1.41 -4.92 -9.55
C SER A 297 -0.06 -5.14 -10.26
N SER A 298 1.03 -5.00 -9.52
CA SER A 298 2.39 -5.24 -10.00
C SER A 298 3.33 -5.55 -8.83
N PRO A 299 4.21 -6.57 -8.94
CA PRO A 299 5.27 -6.82 -7.97
C PRO A 299 6.14 -5.60 -7.68
N LYS A 300 6.50 -4.82 -8.70
CA LYS A 300 7.28 -3.59 -8.52
C LYS A 300 6.53 -2.52 -7.74
N TRP A 301 5.23 -2.36 -7.98
CA TRP A 301 4.45 -1.41 -7.18
C TRP A 301 4.33 -1.85 -5.71
N ILE A 302 4.23 -3.16 -5.47
CA ILE A 302 4.26 -3.73 -4.11
C ILE A 302 5.61 -3.41 -3.44
N GLU A 303 6.72 -3.63 -4.13
CA GLU A 303 8.07 -3.32 -3.64
C GLU A 303 8.22 -1.82 -3.32
N GLU A 304 7.81 -0.93 -4.24
CA GLU A 304 7.85 0.51 -4.01
C GLU A 304 7.01 0.94 -2.79
N ASN A 305 5.86 0.30 -2.55
CA ASN A 305 5.06 0.55 -1.35
C ASN A 305 5.81 0.17 -0.08
N ILE A 306 6.38 -1.03 -0.02
CA ILE A 306 7.14 -1.51 1.15
C ILE A 306 8.30 -0.56 1.41
N ARG A 307 9.09 -0.25 0.38
CA ARG A 307 10.24 0.65 0.48
C ARG A 307 9.87 2.02 1.03
N LEU A 308 8.80 2.65 0.51
CA LEU A 308 8.37 3.96 0.99
C LEU A 308 7.91 3.93 2.46
N ILE A 309 7.29 2.83 2.90
CA ILE A 309 6.90 2.61 4.30
C ILE A 309 8.13 2.43 5.18
N GLU A 310 9.12 1.66 4.73
CA GLU A 310 10.39 1.47 5.43
C GLU A 310 11.15 2.78 5.59
N GLU A 311 11.30 3.54 4.51
CA GLU A 311 11.96 4.85 4.52
C GLU A 311 11.31 5.81 5.51
N ALA A 312 9.97 5.88 5.52
CA ALA A 312 9.22 6.70 6.47
C ALA A 312 9.36 6.21 7.92
N THR A 313 9.37 4.89 8.13
CA THR A 313 9.51 4.29 9.46
C THR A 313 10.91 4.55 10.04
N ARG A 314 11.97 4.36 9.25
CA ARG A 314 13.34 4.73 9.65
C ARG A 314 13.47 6.23 9.92
N ALA A 315 12.84 7.08 9.09
CA ALA A 315 12.85 8.52 9.33
C ALA A 315 12.17 8.88 10.66
N ALA A 316 11.04 8.24 10.98
CA ALA A 316 10.34 8.42 12.25
C ALA A 316 11.17 7.93 13.45
N ALA A 317 11.82 6.76 13.34
CA ALA A 317 12.73 6.24 14.38
C ALA A 317 13.88 7.21 14.67
N ARG A 318 14.57 7.68 13.62
CA ARG A 318 15.64 8.69 13.74
C ARG A 318 15.15 10.00 14.35
N ALA A 319 13.94 10.45 14.00
CA ALA A 319 13.36 11.65 14.59
C ALA A 319 13.09 11.46 16.09
N ARG A 320 12.55 10.31 16.51
CA ARG A 320 12.36 9.97 17.93
C ARG A 320 13.66 9.99 18.71
N ILE A 321 14.74 9.39 18.17
CA ILE A 321 16.06 9.41 18.79
C ILE A 321 16.57 10.84 18.96
N LYS A 322 16.49 11.67 17.91
CA LYS A 322 16.90 13.09 17.99
C LYS A 322 16.11 13.87 19.03
N THR A 323 14.80 13.66 19.11
CA THR A 323 13.95 14.30 20.13
C THR A 323 14.33 13.85 21.53
N ALA A 324 14.61 12.56 21.75
CA ALA A 324 15.06 12.04 23.03
C ALA A 324 16.44 12.61 23.45
N GLN A 325 17.38 12.70 22.52
CA GLN A 325 18.70 13.33 22.73
C GLN A 325 18.55 14.80 23.12
N ALA A 326 17.72 15.57 22.40
CA ALA A 326 17.46 16.96 22.69
C ALA A 326 16.80 17.17 24.08
N LYS A 327 15.83 16.32 24.44
CA LYS A 327 15.17 16.37 25.75
C LYS A 327 16.16 16.09 26.88
N ARG A 328 17.05 15.11 26.72
CA ARG A 328 18.11 14.82 27.71
C ARG A 328 19.12 15.96 27.82
N ALA A 329 19.56 16.53 26.71
CA ALA A 329 20.48 17.66 26.72
C ALA A 329 19.86 18.88 27.44
N ALA A 330 18.58 19.16 27.20
CA ALA A 330 17.85 20.22 27.91
C ALA A 330 17.72 19.93 29.41
N GLN A 331 17.44 18.68 29.79
CA GLN A 331 17.39 18.29 31.20
C GLN A 331 18.75 18.44 31.89
N GLN A 332 19.85 18.00 31.24
CA GLN A 332 21.20 18.16 31.78
C GLN A 332 21.62 19.63 31.91
N ALA A 333 21.22 20.49 30.97
CA ALA A 333 21.46 21.92 31.07
C ALA A 333 20.70 22.54 32.25
N ALA A 334 19.43 22.19 32.44
CA ALA A 334 18.63 22.67 33.57
C ALA A 334 19.16 22.18 34.93
N GLU A 335 19.61 20.92 35.01
CA GLU A 335 20.25 20.37 36.21
C GLU A 335 21.59 21.07 36.52
N ALA A 336 22.37 21.42 35.49
CA ALA A 336 23.62 22.17 35.66
C ALA A 336 23.38 23.62 36.12
N GLU A 337 22.34 24.28 35.60
CA GLU A 337 21.94 25.63 36.00
C GLU A 337 21.43 25.65 37.45
N ALA A 338 20.55 24.72 37.83
CA ALA A 338 20.07 24.60 39.21
C ALA A 338 21.21 24.31 40.21
N LYS A 339 22.22 23.53 39.79
CA LYS A 339 23.40 23.28 40.61
C LYS A 339 24.27 24.53 40.78
N LEU A 340 24.44 25.35 39.74
CA LEU A 340 25.15 26.63 39.82
C LEU A 340 24.43 27.64 40.70
N GLU A 341 23.10 27.70 40.65
CA GLU A 341 22.29 28.55 41.56
C GLU A 341 22.42 28.08 43.01
N SER A 342 22.30 26.77 43.26
CA SER A 342 22.51 26.20 44.59
C SER A 342 23.93 26.47 45.12
N ASP A 343 24.96 26.29 44.30
CA ASP A 343 26.35 26.55 44.69
C ASP A 343 26.57 28.06 44.97
N GLY A 344 25.92 28.95 44.20
CA GLY A 344 25.94 30.40 44.41
C GLY A 344 25.21 30.87 45.68
N GLU A 345 24.06 30.26 46.03
CA GLU A 345 23.36 30.51 47.29
C GLU A 345 24.18 30.01 48.50
N VAL A 346 24.84 28.85 48.37
CA VAL A 346 25.74 28.33 49.41
C VAL A 346 26.98 29.21 49.58
N GLU A 347 27.50 29.84 48.52
CA GLU A 347 28.57 30.84 48.61
C GLU A 347 28.12 32.14 49.29
N GLN A 348 26.89 32.63 49.02
CA GLN A 348 26.34 33.82 49.71
C GLN A 348 26.09 33.57 51.20
N LEU A 349 25.71 32.35 51.60
CA LEU A 349 25.55 31.98 53.00
C LEU A 349 26.88 31.88 53.77
N ARG A 350 28.02 31.80 53.08
CA ARG A 350 29.38 31.74 53.66
C ARG A 350 30.10 33.10 53.70
N ASP A 351 29.44 34.19 53.27
CA ASP A 351 29.97 35.56 53.36
C ASP A 351 30.05 36.03 54.83
N PRO A 352 31.23 36.43 55.36
CA PRO A 352 31.39 36.93 56.72
C PRO A 352 30.61 38.22 57.04
N SER A 353 29.98 38.84 56.02
CA SER A 353 29.16 40.05 56.13
C SER A 353 27.67 39.77 56.38
N ASN A 354 27.24 38.50 56.40
CA ASN A 354 25.83 38.12 56.46
C ASN A 354 25.21 38.44 57.83
N PRO A 355 24.19 39.32 57.92
CA PRO A 355 23.60 39.78 59.19
C PRO A 355 22.74 38.73 59.91
N PHE A 356 22.53 37.55 59.31
CA PHE A 356 21.74 36.44 59.87
C PHE A 356 22.57 35.31 60.50
N LEU A 357 23.89 35.48 60.62
CA LEU A 357 24.78 34.54 61.33
C LEU A 357 24.68 34.73 62.87
N TYR A 358 23.52 34.43 63.45
CA TYR A 358 23.35 34.16 64.88
C TYR A 358 22.13 33.25 65.06
N ASP A 359 22.33 31.96 65.34
CA ASP A 359 22.28 31.44 66.72
C ASP A 359 22.71 29.96 66.77
N ASP A 360 23.40 29.64 67.85
CA ASP A 360 23.85 28.33 68.28
C ASP A 360 22.71 27.74 69.12
N PHE A 361 21.96 26.74 68.62
CA PHE A 361 21.27 25.70 69.43
C PHE A 361 20.31 24.84 68.56
N GLY A 362 20.61 23.54 68.46
CA GLY A 362 19.59 22.48 68.49
C GLY A 362 19.20 21.78 67.17
N GLY A 363 19.57 20.50 67.07
CA GLY A 363 18.81 19.49 66.32
C GLY A 363 19.46 18.97 65.04
N GLN A 364 20.12 17.80 65.13
CA GLN A 364 20.28 16.92 63.97
C GLN A 364 18.89 16.42 63.56
N GLU A 365 18.31 16.96 62.50
CA GLU A 365 17.29 16.25 61.70
C GLU A 365 17.98 15.76 60.43
N GLU A 366 18.29 14.46 60.41
CA GLU A 366 18.57 13.74 59.17
C GLU A 366 17.27 13.70 58.35
N LEU A 367 17.14 14.63 57.40
CA LEU A 367 16.13 14.53 56.35
C LEU A 367 16.56 13.41 55.39
N ASN A 368 16.03 12.22 55.67
CA ASN A 368 16.12 11.06 54.81
C ASN A 368 15.23 11.29 53.58
N GLU A 369 15.76 11.95 52.55
CA GLU A 369 15.11 12.07 51.23
C GLU A 369 15.28 10.78 50.42
N GLU A 370 14.76 9.66 50.93
CA GLU A 370 14.43 8.50 50.12
C GLU A 370 12.93 8.55 49.79
N ALA A 371 12.54 9.56 49.01
CA ALA A 371 11.26 9.54 48.31
C ALA A 371 11.41 8.64 47.07
N GLU A 372 10.88 7.43 47.20
CA GLU A 372 10.71 6.41 46.15
C GLU A 372 10.37 7.04 44.79
N ARG A 373 11.38 7.18 43.92
CA ARG A 373 11.15 7.35 42.49
C ARG A 373 10.65 6.02 41.95
N GLN A 374 9.34 5.90 41.80
CA GLN A 374 8.71 4.83 41.04
C GLN A 374 9.41 4.71 39.67
N PRO A 375 9.92 3.53 39.28
CA PRO A 375 10.63 3.36 38.02
C PRO A 375 9.61 3.22 36.88
N THR A 376 9.04 4.34 36.43
CA THR A 376 8.21 4.35 35.22
C THR A 376 9.11 4.68 34.02
N GLU A 377 9.48 3.64 33.27
CA GLU A 377 10.04 3.66 31.91
C GLU A 377 11.23 4.60 31.64
N GLN A 378 12.39 4.32 32.23
CA GLN A 378 13.66 4.81 31.67
C GLN A 378 14.12 3.90 30.53
N ILE A 379 13.56 4.10 29.34
CA ILE A 379 14.22 3.64 28.11
C ILE A 379 15.50 4.46 27.98
N THR A 380 16.67 3.83 28.14
CA THR A 380 17.95 4.53 28.02
C THR A 380 18.24 4.86 26.55
N LEU A 381 18.93 5.97 26.27
CA LEU A 381 19.32 6.34 24.90
C LEU A 381 20.11 5.24 24.18
N ALA A 382 20.93 4.49 24.93
CA ALA A 382 21.64 3.32 24.40
C ALA A 382 20.66 2.26 23.87
N THR A 383 19.56 2.00 24.59
CA THR A 383 18.51 1.06 24.14
C THR A 383 17.71 1.57 22.94
N LEU A 384 17.62 2.89 22.72
CA LEU A 384 16.99 3.46 21.52
C LEU A 384 17.92 3.45 20.31
N GLU A 385 19.23 3.59 20.51
CA GLU A 385 20.24 3.58 19.44
C GLU A 385 20.55 2.16 18.93
N GLU A 386 20.35 1.13 19.76
CA GLU A 386 20.47 -0.29 19.39
C GLU A 386 19.17 -0.90 18.84
N GLN A 387 18.04 -0.18 18.91
CA GLN A 387 16.76 -0.69 18.44
C GLN A 387 16.73 -0.76 16.91
N ASP A 388 16.31 -1.92 16.40
CA ASP A 388 16.00 -2.13 15.00
C ASP A 388 14.86 -1.20 14.56
N ASP A 389 15.19 -0.19 13.74
CA ASP A 389 14.29 0.86 13.25
C ASP A 389 12.98 0.30 12.65
N LEU A 390 13.00 -0.92 12.09
CA LEU A 390 11.87 -1.55 11.43
C LEU A 390 11.14 -2.57 12.29
N ALA A 391 11.62 -2.84 13.51
CA ALA A 391 11.01 -3.84 14.41
C ALA A 391 9.52 -3.58 14.66
N SER A 392 9.10 -2.31 14.69
CA SER A 392 7.70 -1.94 14.91
C SER A 392 6.74 -2.42 13.82
N ILE A 393 7.22 -2.58 12.58
CA ILE A 393 6.41 -2.97 11.41
C ILE A 393 6.70 -4.39 10.92
N ARG A 394 7.70 -5.07 11.49
CA ARG A 394 8.09 -6.44 11.10
C ARG A 394 6.92 -7.42 11.27
N GLY A 395 6.60 -8.12 10.19
CA GLY A 395 5.50 -9.09 10.11
C GLY A 395 4.11 -8.47 10.08
N LYS A 396 3.98 -7.14 10.07
CA LYS A 396 2.69 -6.45 10.15
C LYS A 396 2.11 -6.05 8.80
N LEU A 397 2.92 -5.87 7.77
CA LEU A 397 2.45 -5.42 6.46
C LEU A 397 1.84 -6.59 5.68
N LEU A 398 0.55 -6.53 5.35
CA LEU A 398 -0.15 -7.49 4.49
C LEU A 398 -0.45 -6.82 3.15
N MET A 399 0.34 -7.15 2.14
CA MET A 399 0.24 -6.55 0.80
C MET A 399 -0.95 -7.15 0.06
N GLY A 400 -1.84 -6.28 -0.40
CA GLY A 400 -3.05 -6.65 -1.13
C GLY A 400 -2.74 -7.29 -2.47
N MET A 401 -3.35 -8.44 -2.72
CA MET A 401 -3.34 -9.15 -3.99
C MET A 401 -4.76 -9.28 -4.53
N PRO A 402 -5.03 -8.81 -5.76
CA PRO A 402 -6.35 -8.94 -6.34
C PRO A 402 -6.57 -10.37 -6.85
N MET A 403 -7.72 -10.94 -6.53
CA MET A 403 -8.18 -12.24 -7.03
C MET A 403 -9.07 -12.10 -8.27
N TYR A 404 -8.96 -10.98 -8.98
CA TYR A 404 -9.77 -10.59 -10.13
C TYR A 404 -8.93 -9.77 -11.11
N GLY A 405 -9.39 -9.66 -12.36
CA GLY A 405 -8.78 -8.85 -13.40
C GLY A 405 -9.66 -7.68 -13.83
N TYR A 406 -9.24 -6.98 -14.87
CA TYR A 406 -10.01 -5.92 -15.51
C TYR A 406 -10.10 -6.14 -17.02
N ARG A 407 -11.24 -5.83 -17.61
CA ARG A 407 -11.37 -5.64 -19.06
C ARG A 407 -11.69 -4.19 -19.38
N TYR A 408 -11.13 -3.71 -20.47
CA TYR A 408 -11.18 -2.31 -20.87
C TYR A 408 -11.71 -2.19 -22.29
N PRO A 409 -12.73 -1.36 -22.54
CA PRO A 409 -13.15 -1.06 -23.90
C PRO A 409 -12.12 -0.11 -24.52
N ILE A 410 -11.51 -0.52 -25.63
CA ILE A 410 -10.45 0.23 -26.28
C ILE A 410 -10.81 0.66 -27.71
N PHE A 411 -10.07 1.65 -28.20
CA PHE A 411 -9.92 1.93 -29.62
C PHE A 411 -8.45 2.16 -29.92
N TRP A 412 -8.05 1.87 -31.14
CA TRP A 412 -6.65 1.96 -31.56
C TRP A 412 -6.40 3.24 -32.36
N ILE A 413 -5.26 3.87 -32.10
CA ILE A 413 -4.78 5.03 -32.82
C ILE A 413 -3.42 4.71 -33.42
N ASP A 414 -3.26 4.96 -34.72
CA ASP A 414 -1.94 5.02 -35.33
C ASP A 414 -1.32 6.37 -34.99
N LYS A 415 -0.24 6.37 -34.21
CA LYS A 415 0.43 7.58 -33.74
C LYS A 415 0.95 8.45 -34.89
N SER A 416 1.36 7.85 -36.00
CA SER A 416 1.94 8.57 -37.15
C SER A 416 0.91 9.40 -37.91
N THR A 417 -0.34 8.92 -37.97
CA THR A 417 -1.45 9.62 -38.63
C THR A 417 -2.35 10.34 -37.62
N GLY A 418 -2.30 9.92 -36.36
CA GLY A 418 -3.20 10.33 -35.29
C GLY A 418 -4.65 9.93 -35.51
N GLN A 419 -4.93 8.98 -36.41
CA GLN A 419 -6.27 8.53 -36.76
C GLN A 419 -6.61 7.19 -36.12
N GLY A 420 -7.91 6.98 -35.90
CA GLY A 420 -8.44 5.69 -35.44
C GLY A 420 -8.27 4.63 -36.51
N ILE A 421 -7.75 3.47 -36.13
CA ILE A 421 -7.59 2.32 -37.02
C ILE A 421 -8.21 1.06 -36.40
N PRO A 422 -8.81 0.16 -37.19
CA PRO A 422 -9.16 -1.17 -36.71
C PRO A 422 -7.88 -2.00 -36.57
N VAL A 423 -7.72 -2.66 -35.42
CA VAL A 423 -6.64 -3.63 -35.18
C VAL A 423 -7.29 -4.93 -34.74
N PRO A 424 -7.26 -5.99 -35.56
CA PRO A 424 -7.86 -7.27 -35.18
C PRO A 424 -7.14 -7.85 -33.97
N PRO A 425 -7.86 -8.52 -33.05
CA PRO A 425 -7.24 -9.28 -31.98
C PRO A 425 -6.24 -10.32 -32.53
N PRO A 426 -5.09 -10.51 -31.87
CA PRO A 426 -4.12 -11.50 -32.29
C PRO A 426 -4.67 -12.92 -32.06
N THR A 427 -4.64 -13.74 -33.09
CA THR A 427 -5.18 -15.12 -33.07
C THR A 427 -4.17 -16.16 -32.61
N ASN A 428 -2.88 -15.80 -32.57
CA ASN A 428 -1.78 -16.70 -32.24
C ASN A 428 -0.58 -15.93 -31.66
N ALA A 429 0.39 -16.69 -31.12
CA ALA A 429 1.58 -16.13 -30.50
C ALA A 429 2.44 -15.24 -31.40
N PHE A 430 2.48 -15.49 -32.72
CA PHE A 430 3.26 -14.67 -33.64
C PHE A 430 2.62 -13.29 -33.82
N GLU A 431 1.31 -13.26 -34.09
CA GLU A 431 0.54 -12.01 -34.22
C GLU A 431 0.58 -11.19 -32.93
N GLY A 432 0.48 -11.85 -31.77
CA GLY A 432 0.57 -11.17 -30.49
C GLY A 432 1.91 -10.49 -30.24
N LYS A 433 3.02 -11.16 -30.59
CA LYS A 433 4.37 -10.56 -30.50
C LYS A 433 4.55 -9.39 -31.45
N GLU A 434 4.03 -9.49 -32.67
CA GLU A 434 4.10 -8.39 -33.64
C GLU A 434 3.26 -7.19 -33.20
N LEU A 435 2.06 -7.43 -32.66
CA LEU A 435 1.23 -6.36 -32.09
C LEU A 435 1.93 -5.69 -30.91
N ALA A 436 2.49 -6.45 -29.98
CA ALA A 436 3.23 -5.91 -28.83
C ALA A 436 4.39 -5.01 -29.27
N LYS A 437 5.18 -5.41 -30.28
CA LYS A 437 6.25 -4.57 -30.85
C LYS A 437 5.71 -3.29 -31.48
N ARG A 438 4.61 -3.39 -32.23
CA ARG A 438 3.97 -2.23 -32.88
C ARG A 438 3.31 -1.29 -31.88
N SER A 439 3.04 -1.75 -30.66
CA SER A 439 2.44 -0.94 -29.60
C SER A 439 3.45 -0.24 -28.69
N ASP A 440 4.75 -0.32 -28.98
CA ASP A 440 5.77 0.41 -28.24
C ASP A 440 5.57 1.93 -28.41
N PRO A 441 5.23 2.69 -27.34
CA PRO A 441 4.93 4.12 -27.43
C PRO A 441 6.13 4.97 -27.88
N SER A 442 7.36 4.44 -27.77
CA SER A 442 8.58 5.12 -28.22
C SER A 442 8.67 5.24 -29.75
N LEU A 443 7.96 4.39 -30.49
CA LEU A 443 7.93 4.43 -31.95
C LEU A 443 7.00 5.55 -32.45
N ASP A 444 7.37 6.21 -33.54
CA ASP A 444 6.51 7.22 -34.19
C ASP A 444 5.32 6.60 -34.93
N THR A 445 5.47 5.35 -35.37
CA THR A 445 4.44 4.54 -36.04
C THR A 445 3.70 3.61 -35.07
N ALA A 446 3.72 3.93 -33.78
CA ALA A 446 3.13 3.09 -32.74
C ALA A 446 1.61 2.97 -32.92
N LEU A 447 1.09 1.78 -32.67
CA LEU A 447 -0.34 1.53 -32.51
C LEU A 447 -0.69 1.61 -31.03
N LEU A 448 -1.43 2.65 -30.65
CA LEU A 448 -1.72 2.96 -29.27
C LEU A 448 -3.16 2.59 -28.92
N PRO A 449 -3.38 1.70 -27.93
CA PRO A 449 -4.71 1.44 -27.41
C PRO A 449 -5.08 2.52 -26.41
N PHE A 450 -6.22 3.18 -26.61
CA PHE A 450 -6.79 4.14 -25.67
C PHE A 450 -8.15 3.68 -25.18
N LEU A 451 -8.47 4.05 -23.93
CA LEU A 451 -9.75 3.75 -23.33
C LEU A 451 -10.88 4.51 -24.01
N ARG A 452 -11.91 3.76 -24.41
CA ARG A 452 -13.18 4.29 -24.91
C ARG A 452 -14.16 4.64 -23.78
N GLY A 453 -13.94 4.08 -22.60
CA GLY A 453 -14.74 4.27 -21.40
C GLY A 453 -14.09 3.60 -20.19
N PRO A 454 -14.79 3.57 -19.04
CA PRO A 454 -14.29 2.89 -17.86
C PRO A 454 -14.14 1.38 -18.10
N GLY A 455 -13.12 0.79 -17.49
CA GLY A 455 -12.95 -0.66 -17.42
C GLY A 455 -13.92 -1.33 -16.45
N GLU A 456 -14.13 -2.61 -16.65
CA GLU A 456 -15.01 -3.48 -15.87
C GLU A 456 -14.15 -4.53 -15.14
N ALA A 457 -14.35 -4.67 -13.82
CA ALA A 457 -13.71 -5.74 -13.06
C ALA A 457 -14.32 -7.10 -13.46
N VAL A 458 -13.49 -8.14 -13.55
CA VAL A 458 -13.89 -9.48 -13.97
C VAL A 458 -13.30 -10.54 -13.04
N THR A 459 -14.14 -11.48 -12.59
CA THR A 459 -13.70 -12.62 -11.78
C THR A 459 -12.83 -13.58 -12.60
N MET A 460 -12.05 -14.44 -11.95
CA MET A 460 -11.27 -15.44 -12.68
C MET A 460 -12.14 -16.42 -13.48
N ASP A 461 -13.34 -16.75 -13.01
CA ASP A 461 -14.28 -17.59 -13.78
C ASP A 461 -14.75 -16.88 -15.05
N THR A 462 -15.05 -15.58 -14.95
CA THR A 462 -15.42 -14.76 -16.12
C THR A 462 -14.25 -14.67 -17.10
N ILE A 463 -13.01 -14.53 -16.60
CA ILE A 463 -11.80 -14.55 -17.44
C ILE A 463 -11.72 -15.88 -18.20
N VAL A 464 -11.83 -17.02 -17.52
CA VAL A 464 -11.76 -18.35 -18.16
C VAL A 464 -12.89 -18.54 -19.18
N SER A 465 -14.12 -18.08 -18.89
CA SER A 465 -15.23 -18.10 -19.85
C SER A 465 -14.90 -17.29 -21.10
N ILE A 466 -14.43 -16.05 -20.95
CA ILE A 466 -14.07 -15.18 -22.08
C ILE A 466 -12.97 -15.82 -22.94
N LEU A 467 -11.94 -16.40 -22.31
CA LEU A 467 -10.86 -17.09 -23.02
C LEU A 467 -11.34 -18.36 -23.74
N SER A 468 -12.40 -19.02 -23.24
CA SER A 468 -13.00 -20.20 -23.87
C SER A 468 -13.90 -19.82 -25.05
N ASP A 469 -14.55 -18.66 -24.98
CA ASP A 469 -15.48 -18.17 -25.99
C ASP A 469 -14.77 -17.44 -27.15
N ASN A 470 -13.49 -17.12 -27.02
CA ASN A 470 -12.72 -16.33 -27.98
C ASN A 470 -11.36 -16.97 -28.29
N ASP A 471 -11.08 -17.16 -29.57
CA ASP A 471 -9.74 -17.53 -30.03
C ASP A 471 -8.76 -16.36 -29.85
N GLY A 472 -7.57 -16.64 -29.36
CA GLY A 472 -6.51 -15.64 -29.27
C GLY A 472 -5.32 -16.09 -28.45
N ALA A 473 -4.46 -15.15 -28.11
CA ALA A 473 -3.26 -15.43 -27.35
C ALA A 473 -3.08 -14.41 -26.21
N ILE A 474 -2.61 -14.89 -25.07
CA ILE A 474 -2.32 -14.06 -23.90
C ILE A 474 -0.90 -13.53 -24.03
N ILE A 475 -0.76 -12.22 -24.07
CA ILE A 475 0.52 -11.55 -24.27
C ILE A 475 1.05 -11.08 -22.94
N ASP A 476 2.19 -11.64 -22.55
CA ASP A 476 2.97 -11.21 -21.41
C ASP A 476 4.03 -10.23 -21.91
N SER A 477 3.85 -8.96 -21.59
CA SER A 477 4.82 -7.90 -21.92
C SER A 477 6.18 -8.12 -21.27
N ARG A 478 6.32 -9.10 -20.35
CA ARG A 478 7.46 -9.28 -19.44
C ARG A 478 7.85 -7.98 -18.75
N SER A 479 6.84 -7.14 -18.52
CA SER A 479 6.95 -5.95 -17.70
C SER A 479 7.03 -6.35 -16.24
N ASP A 480 7.42 -5.41 -15.39
CA ASP A 480 7.46 -5.60 -13.93
C ASP A 480 6.05 -5.78 -13.30
N ASP A 481 5.01 -6.04 -14.10
CA ASP A 481 3.61 -6.13 -13.70
C ASP A 481 3.16 -7.55 -13.34
N ALA A 482 3.83 -8.58 -13.85
CA ALA A 482 3.45 -9.99 -13.69
C ALA A 482 2.02 -10.35 -14.14
N GLU A 483 1.38 -9.50 -14.94
CA GLU A 483 0.08 -9.74 -15.58
C GLU A 483 0.24 -9.70 -17.11
N GLY A 484 -0.54 -10.52 -17.80
CA GLY A 484 -0.64 -10.52 -19.26
C GLY A 484 -1.89 -9.79 -19.71
N TRP A 485 -2.01 -9.56 -21.01
CA TRP A 485 -3.23 -9.04 -21.61
C TRP A 485 -3.73 -9.91 -22.76
N PHE A 486 -5.04 -9.91 -22.94
CA PHE A 486 -5.76 -10.63 -23.98
C PHE A 486 -6.74 -9.68 -24.66
N ASP A 487 -6.68 -9.58 -25.99
CA ASP A 487 -7.58 -8.75 -26.77
C ASP A 487 -8.65 -9.63 -27.42
N TYR A 488 -9.89 -9.12 -27.48
CA TYR A 488 -11.00 -9.78 -28.19
C TYR A 488 -12.01 -8.74 -28.68
N THR A 489 -13.00 -9.18 -29.46
CA THR A 489 -14.08 -8.31 -29.93
C THR A 489 -15.42 -8.83 -29.47
N GLU A 490 -16.35 -7.93 -29.14
CA GLU A 490 -17.72 -8.26 -28.77
C GLU A 490 -18.68 -7.49 -29.68
N THR A 491 -19.59 -8.22 -30.34
CA THR A 491 -20.68 -7.58 -31.08
C THR A 491 -21.72 -7.02 -30.12
N VAL A 492 -22.01 -5.74 -30.27
CA VAL A 492 -22.93 -5.00 -29.42
C VAL A 492 -24.37 -5.41 -29.74
N THR A 493 -25.11 -5.91 -28.75
CA THR A 493 -26.52 -6.29 -28.86
C THR A 493 -27.41 -5.22 -28.23
N ARG A 494 -28.74 -5.32 -28.41
CA ARG A 494 -29.68 -4.38 -27.76
C ARG A 494 -29.61 -4.47 -26.24
N GLU A 495 -29.31 -5.67 -25.74
CA GLU A 495 -29.18 -5.98 -24.34
C GLU A 495 -27.83 -5.48 -23.80
N SER A 496 -26.73 -5.66 -24.54
CA SER A 496 -25.39 -5.27 -24.08
C SER A 496 -25.12 -3.76 -24.18
N VAL A 497 -25.88 -3.00 -24.98
CA VAL A 497 -25.82 -1.51 -24.99
C VAL A 497 -26.33 -0.90 -23.69
N LYS A 498 -27.28 -1.56 -23.00
CA LYS A 498 -27.94 -0.99 -21.84
C LYS A 498 -26.94 -0.83 -20.69
N GLY A 499 -26.67 0.40 -20.27
CA GLY A 499 -25.63 0.73 -19.28
C GLY A 499 -24.24 0.96 -19.89
N ARG A 500 -24.07 0.80 -21.20
CA ARG A 500 -22.84 1.02 -21.96
C ARG A 500 -22.97 2.14 -22.98
N GLU A 501 -23.99 2.98 -22.86
CA GLU A 501 -24.26 4.11 -23.77
C GLU A 501 -23.08 5.09 -23.80
N ALA A 502 -22.32 5.17 -22.71
CA ALA A 502 -21.11 5.98 -22.58
C ALA A 502 -19.97 5.57 -23.53
N HIS A 503 -19.99 4.37 -24.11
CA HIS A 503 -18.99 3.92 -25.09
C HIS A 503 -19.26 4.44 -26.51
N GLY A 504 -20.41 5.09 -26.74
CA GLY A 504 -20.76 5.68 -28.04
C GLY A 504 -21.02 4.64 -29.14
N VAL A 505 -21.44 3.43 -28.77
CA VAL A 505 -21.72 2.31 -29.68
C VAL A 505 -23.22 2.10 -29.88
N LYS A 506 -23.56 1.45 -30.99
CA LYS A 506 -24.92 1.06 -31.36
C LYS A 506 -25.04 -0.46 -31.50
N PRO A 507 -26.25 -1.04 -31.38
CA PRO A 507 -26.46 -2.44 -31.69
C PRO A 507 -25.98 -2.77 -33.11
N GLY A 508 -25.12 -3.80 -33.23
CA GLY A 508 -24.44 -4.19 -34.46
C GLY A 508 -22.99 -3.69 -34.59
N ASP A 509 -22.57 -2.73 -33.78
CA ASP A 509 -21.16 -2.29 -33.74
C ASP A 509 -20.28 -3.35 -33.04
N GLU A 510 -18.98 -3.31 -33.30
CA GLU A 510 -17.98 -4.09 -32.55
C GLU A 510 -17.29 -3.21 -31.49
N ILE A 511 -17.15 -3.75 -30.28
CA ILE A 511 -16.26 -3.21 -29.25
C ILE A 511 -15.01 -4.06 -29.20
N TYR A 512 -13.85 -3.40 -29.22
CA TYR A 512 -12.57 -4.01 -28.94
C TYR A 512 -12.33 -3.96 -27.44
N TRP A 513 -12.00 -5.10 -26.86
CA TRP A 513 -11.71 -5.24 -25.45
C TRP A 513 -10.25 -5.63 -25.26
N ARG A 514 -9.61 -5.03 -24.25
CA ARG A 514 -8.36 -5.52 -23.67
C ARG A 514 -8.60 -5.97 -22.26
N MET A 515 -8.34 -7.24 -21.97
CA MET A 515 -8.44 -7.81 -20.63
C MET A 515 -7.05 -8.03 -20.05
N TYR A 516 -6.78 -7.46 -18.88
CA TYR A 516 -5.59 -7.77 -18.08
C TYR A 516 -5.89 -8.94 -17.15
N ILE A 517 -5.01 -9.95 -17.17
CA ILE A 517 -5.21 -11.21 -16.50
C ILE A 517 -3.95 -11.66 -15.73
N PRO A 518 -4.12 -12.27 -14.56
CA PRO A 518 -3.02 -12.93 -13.88
C PRO A 518 -2.44 -14.08 -14.71
N LEU A 519 -1.12 -14.15 -14.78
CA LEU A 519 -0.33 -15.23 -15.38
C LEU A 519 -0.03 -16.33 -14.35
N PRO A 520 0.35 -17.54 -14.78
CA PRO A 520 0.75 -18.63 -13.87
C PRO A 520 1.89 -18.24 -12.92
N SER A 521 2.72 -17.26 -13.33
CA SER A 521 3.81 -16.73 -12.52
C SER A 521 3.40 -15.58 -11.59
N THR A 522 2.18 -15.02 -11.68
CA THR A 522 1.79 -13.80 -10.95
C THR A 522 2.01 -13.94 -9.46
N THR A 523 1.38 -14.92 -8.81
CA THR A 523 1.51 -15.12 -7.36
C THR A 523 2.96 -15.31 -6.96
N LYS A 524 3.73 -16.11 -7.71
CA LYS A 524 5.15 -16.34 -7.42
C LYS A 524 5.98 -15.06 -7.51
N GLN A 525 5.75 -14.23 -8.55
CA GLN A 525 6.47 -12.97 -8.71
C GLN A 525 6.08 -11.94 -7.65
N SER A 526 4.79 -11.87 -7.30
CA SER A 526 4.32 -11.02 -6.19
C SER A 526 4.96 -11.43 -4.87
N LEU A 527 5.02 -12.73 -4.57
CA LEU A 527 5.69 -13.25 -3.37
C LEU A 527 7.20 -13.02 -3.38
N ALA A 528 7.86 -13.12 -4.55
CA ALA A 528 9.29 -12.83 -4.68
C ALA A 528 9.60 -11.35 -4.34
N ALA A 529 8.75 -10.40 -4.75
CA ALA A 529 8.88 -8.99 -4.33
C ALA A 529 8.77 -8.80 -2.81
N LEU A 530 8.12 -9.73 -2.10
CA LEU A 530 8.08 -9.73 -0.63
C LEU A 530 9.33 -10.36 0.01
N GLU A 531 10.07 -11.22 -0.70
CA GLU A 531 11.31 -11.88 -0.25
C GLU A 531 12.50 -10.92 -0.26
N GLU A 532 12.54 -9.99 -1.21
CA GLU A 532 13.57 -8.95 -1.22
C GLU A 532 13.51 -8.04 0.02
N ASN A 533 12.41 -8.09 0.78
CA ASN A 533 12.13 -7.29 1.97
C ASN A 533 12.13 -8.14 3.28
N ASP A 534 13.15 -8.97 3.45
CA ASP A 534 13.30 -9.89 4.60
C ASP A 534 13.37 -9.19 5.97
N GLU A 535 13.71 -7.91 6.03
CA GLU A 535 13.71 -7.12 7.27
C GLU A 535 12.30 -6.90 7.82
N THR A 536 11.34 -6.59 6.94
CA THR A 536 9.94 -6.33 7.30
C THR A 536 9.06 -7.57 7.24
N ARG A 537 9.48 -8.63 6.54
CA ARG A 537 8.74 -9.91 6.42
C ARG A 537 7.25 -9.73 6.07
N PRO A 538 6.90 -8.99 5.00
CA PRO A 538 5.52 -8.72 4.66
C PRO A 538 4.74 -10.01 4.32
N GLY A 539 3.48 -10.05 4.73
CA GLY A 539 2.50 -11.06 4.31
C GLY A 539 1.61 -10.56 3.17
N VAL A 540 0.51 -11.26 2.93
CA VAL A 540 -0.44 -10.95 1.85
C VAL A 540 -1.88 -10.85 2.37
N SER A 541 -2.67 -10.02 1.71
CA SER A 541 -4.14 -9.98 1.87
C SER A 541 -4.84 -10.19 0.53
N LEU A 542 -5.77 -11.14 0.45
CA LEU A 542 -6.41 -11.57 -0.80
C LEU A 542 -7.78 -10.90 -0.95
N TRP A 543 -7.96 -10.06 -1.99
CA TRP A 543 -9.22 -9.36 -2.26
C TRP A 543 -9.85 -9.82 -3.58
N GLU A 544 -10.97 -10.55 -3.59
CA GLU A 544 -11.49 -11.36 -2.47
C GLU A 544 -11.47 -12.84 -2.89
N LEU A 545 -11.38 -13.74 -1.92
CA LEU A 545 -11.02 -15.14 -2.15
C LEU A 545 -11.98 -15.84 -3.12
N GLY A 546 -13.29 -15.55 -3.05
CA GLY A 546 -14.29 -16.15 -3.93
C GLY A 546 -14.08 -15.88 -5.43
N GLN A 547 -13.33 -14.85 -5.80
CA GLN A 547 -13.01 -14.53 -7.19
C GLN A 547 -11.79 -15.31 -7.71
N ALA A 548 -11.02 -15.94 -6.81
CA ALA A 548 -9.75 -16.57 -7.13
C ALA A 548 -9.91 -17.83 -7.99
N SER A 549 -8.82 -18.17 -8.67
CA SER A 549 -8.65 -19.46 -9.33
C SER A 549 -7.56 -20.28 -8.62
N SER A 550 -7.51 -21.58 -8.87
CA SER A 550 -6.44 -22.46 -8.37
C SER A 550 -5.06 -21.98 -8.80
N LEU A 551 -4.93 -21.37 -9.99
CA LEU A 551 -3.69 -20.75 -10.44
C LEU A 551 -3.16 -19.68 -9.48
N LEU A 552 -4.04 -18.83 -8.94
CA LEU A 552 -3.63 -17.78 -8.01
C LEU A 552 -3.28 -18.34 -6.61
N LEU A 553 -3.96 -19.40 -6.19
CA LEU A 553 -3.85 -19.95 -4.84
C LEU A 553 -2.75 -21.02 -4.70
N HIS A 554 -2.37 -21.68 -5.80
CA HIS A 554 -1.41 -22.77 -5.80
C HIS A 554 -0.05 -22.37 -5.20
N ALA A 555 0.43 -21.18 -5.56
CA ALA A 555 1.76 -20.71 -5.18
C ALA A 555 1.85 -19.99 -3.82
N LEU A 556 0.73 -19.82 -3.10
CA LEU A 556 0.71 -19.30 -1.72
C LEU A 556 1.29 -20.32 -0.73
#